data_AF-A0A656QK09-F1
#
_entry.id   AF-A0A656QK09-F1
#
_cell.length_a   1.000
_cell.length_b   1.000
_cell.length_c   1.000
_cell.angle_alpha   90.00
_cell.angle_beta   90.00
_cell.angle_gamma   90.00
#
_symmetry.space_group_name_H-M   'P 1'
#
loop_
_entity.id
_entity.type
_entity.pdbx_description
1 polymer ?
#
loop_
_entity_poly.entity_id
_entity_poly.type
_entity_poly.pdbx_seq_one_letter_code
_entity_poly.pdbx_strand_id
1 'polypeptide(L)'
;MAHLYYYHQLTLEQQVQALKFSEEVRPEWQCYMVDFRGDVLRGLPLNPILQTGTVRVADSERAQLAKFHRAEIEFVVRHAIGDWSEMSPDECAANHLAIENGAPVISRYAVGDIAQVYVVTPADRLHTQVMVSLHAGSPRGVQ
;
A
#
# COMPACT_ATOMS: atom_id res chain seq x y z
N MET A 1 10.90 -22.39 -6.92
CA MET A 1 10.49 -21.65 -5.71
C MET A 1 9.44 -20.64 -6.15
N ALA A 2 8.37 -20.46 -5.38
CA ALA A 2 7.34 -19.46 -5.69
C ALA A 2 7.42 -18.31 -4.67
N HIS A 3 7.08 -17.10 -5.10
CA HIS A 3 7.16 -15.89 -4.29
C HIS A 3 5.80 -15.19 -4.28
N LEU A 4 5.52 -14.47 -3.19
CA LEU A 4 4.31 -13.67 -3.04
C LEU A 4 4.56 -12.23 -3.47
N TYR A 5 3.65 -11.70 -4.26
CA TYR A 5 3.68 -10.32 -4.76
C TYR A 5 2.33 -9.65 -4.55
N TYR A 6 2.34 -8.37 -4.19
CA TYR A 6 1.16 -7.53 -4.36
C TYR A 6 0.90 -7.27 -5.85
N TYR A 7 -0.34 -6.96 -6.20
CA TYR A 7 -0.71 -6.68 -7.60
C TYR A 7 0.19 -5.63 -8.29
N HIS A 8 0.54 -4.55 -7.59
CA HIS A 8 1.39 -3.48 -8.13
C HIS A 8 2.85 -3.91 -8.39
N GLN A 9 3.28 -5.02 -7.81
CA GLN A 9 4.63 -5.57 -8.00
C GLN A 9 4.70 -6.54 -9.19
N LEU A 10 3.55 -6.92 -9.75
CA LEU A 10 3.46 -7.79 -10.91
C LEU A 10 3.80 -7.04 -12.21
N THR A 11 4.39 -7.74 -13.18
CA THR A 11 4.55 -7.23 -14.54
C THR A 11 3.18 -7.06 -15.22
N LEU A 12 3.12 -6.32 -16.34
CA LEU A 12 1.88 -6.17 -17.11
C LEU A 12 1.28 -7.51 -17.54
N GLU A 13 2.12 -8.45 -17.97
CA GLU A 13 1.68 -9.79 -18.35
C GLU A 13 1.10 -10.54 -17.15
N GLN A 14 1.78 -10.48 -16.00
CA GLN A 14 1.31 -11.10 -14.76
C GLN A 14 0.03 -10.45 -14.24
N GLN A 15 -0.16 -9.14 -14.40
CA GLN A 15 -1.41 -8.46 -14.07
C GLN A 15 -2.58 -8.98 -14.91
N VAL A 16 -2.38 -9.21 -16.21
CA VAL A 16 -3.39 -9.84 -17.07
C VAL A 16 -3.71 -11.27 -16.61
N GLN A 17 -2.71 -12.03 -16.19
CA GLN A 17 -2.92 -13.37 -15.61
C GLN A 17 -3.69 -13.29 -14.27
N ALA A 18 -3.37 -12.31 -13.43
CA ALA A 18 -3.98 -12.09 -12.12
C ALA A 18 -5.49 -11.84 -12.20
N LEU A 19 -5.98 -11.14 -13.24
CA LEU A 19 -7.41 -10.89 -13.45
C LEU A 19 -8.27 -12.16 -13.46
N LYS A 20 -7.70 -13.33 -13.78
CA LYS A 20 -8.39 -14.63 -13.76
C LYS A 20 -8.76 -15.09 -12.34
N PHE A 21 -8.17 -14.50 -11.31
CA PHE A 21 -8.39 -14.86 -9.90
C PHE A 21 -9.27 -13.84 -9.15
N SER A 22 -9.79 -12.84 -9.87
CA SER A 22 -10.40 -11.62 -9.30
C SER A 22 -11.92 -11.52 -9.52
N GLU A 23 -12.61 -12.62 -9.87
CA GLU A 23 -14.04 -12.57 -10.23
C GLU A 23 -14.95 -12.00 -9.12
N GLU A 24 -14.59 -12.16 -7.84
CA GLU A 24 -15.37 -11.66 -6.70
C GLU A 24 -14.62 -10.61 -5.85
N VAL A 25 -13.30 -10.52 -6.01
CA VAL A 25 -12.41 -9.67 -5.20
C VAL A 25 -11.52 -8.87 -6.12
N ARG A 26 -11.42 -7.55 -5.89
CA ARG A 26 -10.56 -6.68 -6.69
C ARG A 26 -9.12 -7.18 -6.69
N PRO A 27 -8.41 -7.14 -7.83
CA PRO A 27 -7.08 -7.71 -7.94
C PRO A 27 -6.07 -7.11 -6.96
N GLU A 28 -6.24 -5.85 -6.57
CA GLU A 28 -5.37 -5.17 -5.60
C GLU A 28 -5.57 -5.66 -4.15
N TRP A 29 -6.64 -6.40 -3.87
CA TRP A 29 -6.98 -6.95 -2.55
C TRP A 29 -6.48 -8.40 -2.37
N GLN A 30 -5.56 -8.82 -3.23
CA GLN A 30 -4.95 -10.14 -3.20
C GLN A 30 -3.43 -10.02 -3.30
N CYS A 31 -2.74 -10.97 -2.68
CA CYS A 31 -1.35 -11.30 -3.02
C CYS A 31 -1.34 -12.45 -4.03
N TYR A 32 -0.36 -12.46 -4.92
CA TYR A 32 -0.24 -13.43 -5.99
C TYR A 32 1.00 -14.28 -5.80
N MET A 33 0.80 -15.59 -5.86
CA MET A 33 1.90 -16.54 -5.86
C MET A 33 2.41 -16.70 -7.29
N VAL A 34 3.65 -16.28 -7.53
CA VAL A 34 4.31 -16.37 -8.83
C VAL A 34 5.41 -17.41 -8.77
N ASP A 35 5.48 -18.29 -9.76
CA ASP A 35 6.49 -19.35 -9.81
C ASP A 35 7.84 -18.87 -10.40
N PHE A 36 8.78 -19.81 -10.57
CA PHE A 36 10.11 -19.50 -11.09
C PHE A 36 10.14 -19.17 -12.59
N ARG A 37 9.05 -19.44 -13.32
CA ARG A 37 8.88 -19.11 -14.73
C ARG A 37 8.21 -17.75 -14.92
N GLY A 38 7.65 -17.19 -13.85
CA GLY A 38 6.92 -15.94 -13.86
C GLY A 38 5.41 -16.10 -14.00
N ASP A 39 4.89 -17.33 -13.97
CA ASP A 39 3.47 -17.62 -14.10
C ASP A 39 2.74 -17.32 -12.78
N VAL A 40 1.60 -16.61 -12.85
CA VAL A 40 0.72 -16.37 -11.71
C VAL A 40 -0.09 -17.63 -11.43
N LEU A 41 0.20 -18.29 -10.31
CA LEU A 41 -0.40 -19.55 -9.94
C LEU A 41 -1.76 -19.40 -9.24
N ARG A 42 -1.89 -18.39 -8.37
CA ARG A 42 -3.09 -18.16 -7.54
C ARG A 42 -3.07 -16.76 -6.91
N GLY A 43 -4.26 -16.15 -6.78
CA GLY A 43 -4.53 -15.04 -5.86
C GLY A 43 -4.91 -15.53 -4.45
N LEU A 44 -4.31 -14.93 -3.43
CA LEU A 44 -4.56 -15.19 -2.02
C LEU A 44 -5.20 -13.95 -1.40
N PRO A 45 -6.33 -14.08 -0.68
CA PRO A 45 -6.99 -12.94 -0.08
C PRO A 45 -6.10 -12.30 0.98
N LEU A 46 -6.15 -10.98 1.02
CA LEU A 46 -5.57 -10.19 2.08
C LEU A 46 -6.54 -10.12 3.26
N ASN A 47 -6.03 -10.23 4.49
CA ASN A 47 -6.82 -10.20 5.73
C ASN A 47 -6.55 -8.89 6.49
N PRO A 48 -7.43 -7.88 6.37
CA PRO A 48 -7.26 -6.62 7.11
C PRO A 48 -7.31 -6.82 8.62
N ILE A 49 -6.38 -6.19 9.33
CA ILE A 49 -6.38 -6.06 10.79
C ILE A 49 -6.93 -4.70 11.24
N LEU A 50 -7.14 -3.79 10.30
CA LEU A 50 -7.63 -2.43 10.52
C LEU A 50 -8.79 -2.12 9.57
N GLN A 51 -9.89 -1.63 10.14
CA GLN A 51 -10.99 -1.06 9.36
C GLN A 51 -10.61 0.34 8.85
N THR A 52 -10.75 0.56 7.54
CA THR A 52 -10.35 1.81 6.86
C THR A 52 -11.52 2.73 6.53
N GLY A 53 -12.77 2.26 6.66
CA GLY A 53 -13.94 3.05 6.30
C GLY A 53 -13.88 3.57 4.86
N THR A 54 -14.34 4.81 4.64
CA THR A 54 -14.27 5.42 3.30
C THR A 54 -12.88 5.99 3.02
N VAL A 55 -12.25 5.57 1.92
CA VAL A 55 -10.98 6.13 1.47
C VAL A 55 -11.19 7.52 0.87
N ARG A 56 -10.44 8.50 1.36
CA ARG A 56 -10.44 9.90 0.90
C ARG A 56 -9.06 10.26 0.37
N VAL A 57 -9.01 10.59 -0.90
CA VAL A 57 -7.81 11.07 -1.59
C VAL A 57 -8.23 12.21 -2.50
N ALA A 58 -7.50 13.33 -2.48
CA ALA A 58 -7.74 14.43 -3.39
C ALA A 58 -7.12 14.14 -4.78
N ASP A 59 -7.65 14.80 -5.81
CA ASP A 59 -7.27 14.53 -7.19
C ASP A 59 -5.80 14.90 -7.47
N SER A 60 -5.27 15.90 -6.77
CA SER A 60 -3.85 16.27 -6.83
C SER A 60 -2.94 15.14 -6.36
N GLU A 61 -3.33 14.42 -5.33
CA GLU A 61 -2.59 13.33 -4.70
C GLU A 61 -2.65 12.10 -5.60
N ARG A 62 -3.83 11.78 -6.16
CA ARG A 62 -3.97 10.77 -7.22
C ARG A 62 -3.06 11.08 -8.41
N ALA A 63 -3.10 12.31 -8.91
CA ALA A 63 -2.25 12.73 -10.01
C ALA A 63 -0.76 12.64 -9.66
N GLN A 64 -0.38 12.92 -8.41
CA GLN A 64 1.00 12.79 -7.95
C GLN A 64 1.45 11.32 -7.88
N LEU A 65 0.61 10.41 -7.38
CA LEU A 65 0.88 8.97 -7.36
C LEU A 65 1.01 8.39 -8.78
N ALA A 66 0.16 8.84 -9.70
CA ALA A 66 0.18 8.39 -11.09
C ALA A 66 1.51 8.72 -11.81
N LYS A 67 2.19 9.82 -11.45
CA LYS A 67 3.54 10.16 -11.96
C LYS A 67 4.59 9.11 -11.58
N PHE A 68 4.36 8.36 -10.51
CA PHE A 68 5.20 7.26 -10.07
C PHE A 68 4.66 5.89 -10.47
N HIS A 69 3.62 5.84 -11.30
CA HIS A 69 2.93 4.61 -11.68
C HIS A 69 2.38 3.81 -10.49
N ARG A 70 1.95 4.52 -9.44
CA ARG A 70 1.33 3.94 -8.24
C ARG A 70 -0.10 4.41 -8.10
N ALA A 71 -0.90 3.62 -7.40
CA ALA A 71 -2.30 3.94 -7.09
C ALA A 71 -2.49 3.98 -5.58
N GLU A 72 -3.43 4.81 -5.10
CA GLU A 72 -3.68 5.00 -3.67
C GLU A 72 -4.08 3.69 -2.97
N ILE A 73 -4.78 2.82 -3.70
CA ILE A 73 -5.37 1.60 -3.15
C ILE A 73 -4.30 0.64 -2.68
N GLU A 74 -3.12 0.64 -3.30
CA GLU A 74 -2.03 -0.22 -2.88
C GLU A 74 -1.56 0.15 -1.46
N PHE A 75 -1.48 1.44 -1.13
CA PHE A 75 -1.04 1.90 0.19
C PHE A 75 -2.13 1.72 1.24
N VAL A 76 -3.39 1.90 0.85
CA VAL A 76 -4.54 1.62 1.72
C VAL A 76 -4.61 0.14 2.09
N VAL A 77 -4.41 -0.75 1.12
CA VAL A 77 -4.40 -2.20 1.36
C VAL A 77 -3.27 -2.59 2.31
N ARG A 78 -2.05 -2.10 2.06
CA ARG A 78 -0.90 -2.33 2.97
C ARG A 78 -1.16 -1.81 4.37
N HIS A 79 -1.72 -0.60 4.49
CA HIS A 79 -2.12 -0.01 5.76
C HIS A 79 -3.14 -0.88 6.51
N ALA A 80 -4.15 -1.38 5.80
CA ALA A 80 -5.24 -2.17 6.37
C ALA A 80 -4.79 -3.54 6.89
N ILE A 81 -3.83 -4.20 6.22
CA ILE A 81 -3.31 -5.52 6.61
C ILE A 81 -2.14 -5.46 7.59
N GLY A 82 -1.69 -4.26 7.96
CA GLY A 82 -0.52 -4.10 8.83
C GLY A 82 0.81 -4.30 8.13
N ASP A 83 0.86 -4.20 6.79
CA ASP A 83 2.13 -4.12 6.07
C ASP A 83 2.68 -2.69 6.23
N TRP A 84 3.46 -2.54 7.29
CA TRP A 84 4.21 -1.34 7.65
C TRP A 84 5.71 -1.57 7.52
N SER A 85 6.14 -2.43 6.59
CA SER A 85 7.54 -2.87 6.47
C SER A 85 8.57 -1.74 6.25
N GLU A 86 8.11 -0.56 5.85
CA GLU A 86 8.93 0.64 5.60
C GLU A 86 9.00 1.61 6.80
N MET A 87 8.31 1.24 7.89
CA MET A 87 8.33 1.95 9.17
C MET A 87 9.31 1.29 10.13
N SER A 88 9.74 2.03 11.15
CA SER A 88 10.58 1.48 12.21
C SER A 88 9.76 0.50 13.08
N PRO A 89 10.43 -0.42 13.81
CA PRO A 89 9.74 -1.32 14.74
C PRO A 89 8.90 -0.58 15.78
N ASP A 90 9.38 0.57 16.28
CA ASP A 90 8.66 1.38 17.26
C ASP A 90 7.41 2.03 16.65
N GLU A 91 7.50 2.51 15.41
CA GLU A 91 6.34 3.07 14.69
C GLU A 91 5.28 1.97 14.40
N CYS A 92 5.72 0.75 14.05
CA CYS A 92 4.84 -0.40 13.88
C CYS A 92 4.15 -0.81 15.19
N ALA A 93 4.90 -0.86 16.29
CA ALA A 93 4.36 -1.16 17.62
C ALA A 93 3.34 -0.10 18.07
N ALA A 94 3.60 1.18 17.77
CA ALA A 94 2.67 2.27 18.03
C ALA A 94 1.35 2.07 17.26
N ASN A 95 1.39 1.63 16.00
CA ASN A 95 0.19 1.31 15.24
C ASN A 95 -0.59 0.13 15.83
N HIS A 96 0.08 -0.94 16.26
CA HIS A 96 -0.59 -2.05 16.97
C HIS A 96 -1.30 -1.57 18.23
N LEU A 97 -0.60 -0.80 19.06
CA LEU A 97 -1.17 -0.23 20.28
C LEU A 97 -2.33 0.74 19.99
N ALA A 98 -2.24 1.50 18.90
CA ALA A 98 -3.31 2.39 18.46
C ALA A 98 -4.57 1.64 17.99
N ILE A 99 -4.41 0.46 17.38
CA ILE A 99 -5.54 -0.40 17.03
C ILE A 99 -6.24 -0.87 18.31
N GLU A 100 -5.48 -1.38 19.28
CA GLU A 100 -6.01 -1.89 20.55
C GLU A 100 -6.69 -0.81 21.40
N ASN A 101 -6.11 0.40 21.45
CA ASN A 101 -6.61 1.49 22.28
C ASN A 101 -7.59 2.44 21.57
N GLY A 102 -7.93 2.17 20.31
CA GLY A 102 -8.82 3.05 19.53
C GLY A 102 -8.22 4.43 19.23
N ALA A 103 -6.90 4.52 19.03
CA ALA A 103 -6.19 5.75 18.65
C ALA A 103 -5.95 5.81 17.11
N PRO A 104 -5.61 6.96 16.52
CA PRO A 104 -5.30 7.05 15.10
C PRO A 104 -4.14 6.11 14.68
N VAL A 105 -4.29 5.43 13.54
CA VAL A 105 -3.23 4.61 12.93
C VAL A 105 -2.64 5.37 11.75
N ILE A 106 -1.31 5.41 11.66
CA ILE A 106 -0.60 6.18 10.64
C ILE A 106 0.44 5.29 9.98
N SER A 107 0.39 5.17 8.66
CA SER A 107 1.44 4.49 7.88
C SER A 107 2.13 5.45 6.92
N ARG A 108 3.40 5.18 6.63
CA ARG A 108 4.18 5.92 5.63
C ARG A 108 4.92 4.97 4.69
N TYR A 109 4.97 5.32 3.42
CA TYR A 109 5.59 4.52 2.35
C TYR A 109 6.37 5.42 1.41
N ALA A 110 7.59 5.01 1.06
CA ALA A 110 8.41 5.72 0.09
C ALA A 110 7.87 5.48 -1.34
N VAL A 111 7.85 6.53 -2.15
CA VAL A 111 7.51 6.44 -3.57
C VAL A 111 8.57 7.20 -4.37
N GLY A 112 9.42 6.43 -5.06
CA GLY A 112 10.65 6.97 -5.64
C GLY A 112 11.58 7.56 -4.57
N ASP A 113 12.51 8.40 -5.01
CA ASP A 113 13.54 8.98 -4.12
C ASP A 113 13.09 10.26 -3.41
N ILE A 114 11.97 10.86 -3.84
CA ILE A 114 11.58 12.23 -3.48
C ILE A 114 10.20 12.34 -2.84
N ALA A 115 9.44 11.26 -2.70
CA ALA A 115 8.07 11.33 -2.19
C ALA A 115 7.79 10.30 -1.09
N GLN A 116 6.85 10.64 -0.22
CA GLN A 116 6.27 9.77 0.80
C GLN A 116 4.76 9.81 0.70
N VAL A 117 4.14 8.64 0.86
CA VAL A 117 2.70 8.49 0.97
C VAL A 117 2.37 8.24 2.42
N TYR A 118 1.50 9.07 2.98
CA TYR A 118 0.95 8.87 4.31
C TYR A 118 -0.48 8.34 4.18
N VAL A 119 -0.79 7.29 4.95
CA VAL A 119 -2.12 6.72 5.06
C VAL A 119 -2.56 6.80 6.51
N VAL A 120 -3.62 7.54 6.78
CA VAL A 120 -4.07 7.85 8.14
C VAL A 120 -5.50 7.39 8.32
N THR A 121 -5.74 6.56 9.33
CA THR A 121 -7.09 6.17 9.77
C THR A 121 -7.33 6.71 11.17
N PRO A 122 -8.19 7.73 11.34
CA PRO A 122 -8.50 8.29 12.65
C PRO A 122 -9.15 7.28 13.60
N ALA A 123 -9.23 7.64 14.89
CA ALA A 123 -9.77 6.78 15.95
C ALA A 123 -11.17 6.20 15.66
N ASP A 124 -12.03 6.97 14.99
CA ASP A 124 -13.41 6.57 14.67
C ASP A 124 -13.52 5.53 13.55
N ARG A 125 -12.44 5.26 12.81
CA ARG A 125 -12.37 4.31 11.67
C ARG A 125 -13.39 4.58 10.56
N LEU A 126 -14.01 5.76 10.52
CA LEU A 126 -15.04 6.07 9.51
C LEU A 126 -14.43 6.39 8.14
N HIS A 127 -13.17 6.79 8.12
CA HIS A 127 -12.46 7.13 6.90
C HIS A 127 -10.95 6.88 7.02
N THR A 128 -10.31 6.75 5.86
CA THR A 128 -8.85 6.72 5.72
C THR A 128 -8.45 7.82 4.75
N GLN A 129 -7.50 8.66 5.14
CA GLN A 129 -6.95 9.71 4.29
C GLN A 129 -5.61 9.27 3.69
N VAL A 130 -5.43 9.50 2.39
CA VAL A 130 -4.14 9.32 1.70
C VAL A 130 -3.59 10.68 1.31
N MET A 131 -2.34 10.94 1.67
CA MET A 131 -1.65 12.19 1.37
C MET A 131 -0.28 11.90 0.76
N VAL A 132 0.17 12.75 -0.16
CA VAL A 132 1.51 12.65 -0.75
C VAL A 132 2.34 13.85 -0.31
N SER A 133 3.49 13.59 0.30
CA SER A 133 4.49 14.59 0.65
C SER A 133 5.67 14.49 -0.31
N LEU A 134 6.11 15.63 -0.85
CA LEU A 134 7.34 15.71 -1.64
C LEU A 134 8.45 16.26 -0.76
N HIS A 135 9.57 15.54 -0.69
CA HIS A 135 10.80 16.10 -0.16
C HIS A 135 11.45 16.95 -1.25
N ALA A 136 11.69 18.23 -0.95
CA ALA A 136 12.63 19.00 -1.75
C ALA A 136 13.99 18.28 -1.67
N GLY A 137 14.46 17.75 -2.80
CA GLY A 137 15.78 17.14 -2.86
C GLY A 137 16.80 18.13 -2.32
N SER A 138 17.50 17.77 -1.24
CA SER A 138 18.71 18.49 -0.87
C SER A 138 19.63 18.41 -2.08
N PRO A 139 20.12 19.52 -2.67
CA PRO A 139 21.02 19.45 -3.80
C PRO A 139 22.22 18.63 -3.34
N ARG A 140 22.39 17.42 -3.91
CA ARG A 140 23.58 16.61 -3.65
C ARG A 140 24.77 17.49 -3.99
N GLY A 141 25.52 17.88 -2.96
CA GLY A 141 26.72 18.68 -3.11
C GLY A 141 27.61 18.05 -4.14
N VAL A 142 27.98 18.84 -5.14
CA VAL A 142 29.12 18.56 -6.01
C VAL A 142 30.34 18.48 -5.08
N GLN A 143 30.94 17.30 -4.98
CA GLN A 143 32.35 17.16 -4.59
C GLN A 143 33.20 17.27 -5.84
#